data_AF-A0A1W9P6A1-F1
#
_entry.id   AF-A0A1W9P6A1-F1
#
_cell.length_a   1.000
_cell.length_b   1.000
_cell.length_c   1.000
_cell.angle_alpha   90.00
_cell.angle_beta   90.00
_cell.angle_gamma   90.00
#
_symmetry.space_group_name_H-M   'P 1'
#
loop_
_entity.id
_entity.type
_entity.pdbx_description
1 polymer ?
#
loop_
_entity_poly.entity_id
_entity_poly.type
_entity_poly.pdbx_seq_one_letter_code
_entity_poly.pdbx_strand_id
1 'polypeptide(L)' 'MRGAYGRITTSGVYENVIHVSANEKEAEREIKLWFEPDEIIVDIYPTKIVKKEMEKKVWA' A
#
# COMPACT_ATOMS: atom_id res chain seq x y z
N MET A 1 -9.03 -11.22 -15.64
CA MET A 1 -7.94 -10.21 -15.60
C MET A 1 -6.59 -10.83 -15.92
N ARG A 2 -5.97 -11.63 -15.04
CA ARG A 2 -4.63 -12.20 -15.29
C ARG A 2 -4.54 -13.08 -16.54
N GLY A 3 -5.56 -13.87 -16.88
CA GLY A 3 -5.56 -14.65 -18.13
C GLY A 3 -5.72 -13.84 -19.42
N ALA A 4 -6.24 -12.60 -19.33
CA ALA A 4 -6.43 -11.73 -20.49
C ALA A 4 -5.26 -10.76 -20.70
N TYR A 5 -4.56 -10.38 -19.62
CA TYR A 5 -3.51 -9.36 -19.65
C TYR A 5 -2.14 -9.86 -19.18
N GLY A 6 -2.07 -11.04 -18.57
CA GLY A 6 -0.83 -11.63 -18.13
C GLY A 6 -0.09 -12.30 -19.28
N ARG A 7 1.24 -12.31 -19.20
CA ARG A 7 2.10 -12.95 -20.20
C ARG A 7 3.33 -13.56 -19.55
N ILE A 8 3.92 -14.54 -20.24
CA ILE A 8 5.22 -15.11 -19.88
C ILE A 8 6.24 -14.53 -20.84
N THR A 9 7.30 -13.91 -20.31
CA THR A 9 8.39 -13.37 -21.12
C THR A 9 9.22 -14.50 -21.73
N THR A 10 10.02 -14.19 -22.75
CA THR A 10 10.98 -15.16 -23.33
C THR A 10 12.00 -15.68 -22.30
N SER A 11 12.25 -14.91 -21.25
CA SER A 11 13.07 -15.30 -20.09
C SER A 11 12.33 -16.16 -19.05
N GLY A 12 11.06 -16.48 -19.28
CA GLY A 12 10.25 -17.34 -18.40
C GLY A 12 9.63 -16.63 -17.19
N VAL A 13 9.66 -15.30 -17.13
CA VAL A 13 9.07 -14.54 -16.03
C VAL A 13 7.58 -14.35 -16.27
N TYR A 14 6.76 -14.63 -15.26
CA TYR A 14 5.32 -14.42 -15.34
C TYR A 14 4.95 -13.01 -14.86
N GLU A 15 4.47 -12.18 -15.80
CA GLU A 15 3.96 -10.85 -15.51
C GLU A 15 2.45 -10.94 -15.30
N ASN A 16 2.00 -10.91 -14.04
CA ASN A 16 0.60 -11.13 -13.66
C ASN A 16 -0.21 -9.84 -13.42
N VAL A 17 0.40 -8.68 -13.70
CA VAL A 17 -0.20 -7.32 -13.79
C VAL A 17 -0.75 -6.73 -12.50
N ILE A 18 -1.29 -7.53 -11.58
CA ILE A 18 -2.03 -7.02 -10.42
C ILE A 18 -1.70 -7.83 -9.17
N HIS A 19 -1.60 -7.15 -8.03
CA HIS A 19 -1.55 -7.75 -6.69
C HIS A 19 -2.87 -7.52 -5.95
N VAL A 20 -3.28 -8.49 -5.15
CA VAL A 20 -4.42 -8.41 -4.23
C VAL A 20 -4.04 -9.23 -3.00
N SER A 21 -4.33 -8.70 -1.81
CA SER A 21 -4.11 -9.39 -0.53
C SER A 21 -4.84 -10.73 -0.51
N ALA A 22 -4.24 -11.78 0.06
CA ALA A 22 -4.82 -13.13 -0.01
C ALA A 22 -5.93 -13.37 1.01
N ASN A 23 -5.99 -12.56 2.07
CA ASN A 23 -6.98 -12.66 3.15
C ASN A 23 -7.14 -11.31 3.88
N GLU A 24 -8.15 -11.22 4.75
CA GLU A 24 -8.48 -9.98 5.49
C GLU A 24 -7.34 -9.49 6.39
N LYS A 25 -6.63 -10.41 7.06
CA LYS A 25 -5.51 -10.06 7.95
C LYS A 25 -4.35 -9.45 7.16
N GLU A 26 -4.05 -10.00 5.99
CA GLU A 26 -3.05 -9.43 5.08
C GLU A 26 -3.51 -8.10 4.50
N ALA A 27 -4.80 -7.98 4.15
CA ALA A 27 -5.36 -6.73 3.64
C ALA A 27 -5.20 -5.59 4.64
N GLU A 28 -5.55 -5.80 5.92
CA GLU A 28 -5.36 -4.78 6.96
C GLU A 28 -3.90 -4.33 7.07
N ARG A 29 -2.94 -5.27 7.01
CA ARG A 29 -1.52 -4.95 7.07
C ARG A 29 -1.04 -4.18 5.84
N GLU A 30 -1.44 -4.62 4.65
CA GLU A 30 -1.05 -3.98 3.38
C GLU A 30 -1.64 -2.58 3.26
N ILE A 31 -2.92 -2.38 3.62
CA ILE A 31 -3.56 -1.07 3.60
C ILE A 31 -2.79 -0.08 4.48
N LYS A 32 -2.47 -0.47 5.73
CA LYS A 32 -1.68 0.37 6.65
C LYS A 32 -0.24 0.61 6.23
N LEU A 33 0.30 -0.20 5.31
CA LEU A 33 1.65 -0.06 4.77
C LEU A 33 1.70 0.92 3.60
N TRP A 34 0.68 0.89 2.74
CA TRP A 34 0.67 1.64 1.49
C TRP A 34 -0.02 3.00 1.58
N PHE A 35 -0.91 3.18 2.56
CA PHE A 35 -1.70 4.40 2.71
C PHE A 35 -1.57 4.96 4.11
N GLU A 36 -1.44 6.28 4.20
CA GLU A 36 -1.70 7.02 5.42
C GLU A 36 -3.22 7.08 5.67
N PRO A 37 -3.68 7.20 6.93
CA PRO A 37 -5.11 7.18 7.23
C PRO A 37 -5.92 8.25 6.49
N ASP A 38 -5.36 9.45 6.33
CA ASP A 38 -6.02 10.59 5.68
C ASP A 38 -6.13 10.44 4.14
N GLU A 39 -5.46 9.45 3.54
CA GLU A 39 -5.57 9.16 2.09
C GLU A 39 -6.80 8.30 1.76
N ILE A 40 -7.47 7.74 2.78
CA ILE A 40 -8.65 6.90 2.63
C ILE A 40 -9.89 7.71 2.99
N ILE A 41 -10.88 7.72 2.10
CA ILE A 41 -12.09 8.57 2.22
C ILE A 41 -12.98 8.15 3.41
N VAL A 42 -12.78 6.94 3.94
CA VAL A 42 -13.59 6.37 5.03
C VAL A 42 -12.70 5.80 6.13
N ASP A 43 -13.14 5.95 7.38
CA ASP A 43 -12.45 5.43 8.57
C ASP A 43 -12.64 3.91 8.70
N ILE A 44 -11.77 3.15 8.03
CA ILE A 44 -11.82 1.67 8.04
C ILE A 44 -11.18 1.03 9.27
N TYR A 45 -10.22 1.71 9.91
CA TYR A 45 -9.49 1.20 11.07
C TYR A 45 -9.30 2.31 12.12
N PRO A 46 -9.18 1.97 13.42
CA PRO A 46 -8.92 2.96 14.45
C PRO A 46 -7.61 3.71 14.23
N THR A 47 -7.66 5.04 14.24
CA THR A 47 -6.52 5.93 14.06
C THR A 47 -6.23 6.71 15.35
N LYS A 48 -5.02 7.26 15.45
CA LYS A 48 -4.65 8.18 16.53
C LYS A 48 -3.80 9.31 15.97
N ILE A 49 -4.04 10.51 16.45
CA ILE A 49 -3.23 11.68 16.09
C ILE A 49 -1.96 11.67 16.93
N VAL A 50 -0.81 11.65 16.27
CA VAL A 50 0.50 11.71 16.92
C VAL A 50 1.24 12.95 16.43
N LYS A 51 1.66 13.82 17.35
CA LYS A 51 2.55 14.93 17.03
C LYS A 51 3.95 14.37 16.78
N LYS A 52 4.39 14.39 15.53
CA LYS A 52 5.78 14.09 15.17
C LYS A 52 6.58 15.36 15.39
N GLU A 53 7.37 15.42 16.46
CA GLU A 53 8.37 16.48 16.62
C GLU A 53 9.37 16.34 15.46
N MET A 54 9.38 17.31 14.55
CA MET A 54 10.28 17.32 13.40
C MET A 54 11.29 18.43 13.59
N GLU A 55 12.54 18.05 13.85
CA GLU A 55 13.66 18.98 13.82
C GLU A 55 13.81 19.54 12.41
N LYS A 56 13.82 20.87 12.29
CA LYS A 56 14.10 21.56 11.04
C LYS A 56 15.29 22.49 11.26
N LYS A 57 16.29 22.38 10.38
CA LYS A 57 17.34 23.40 10.30
C LYS A 57 16.70 24.70 9.80
N VAL A 58 16.86 25.74 10.59
CA VAL A 58 16.55 27.12 10.21
C VAL A 58 17.85 27.91 10.14
N TRP A 59 17.91 28.89 9.24
CA TRP A 59 19.05 29.79 9.13
C TRP A 59 19.11 30.73 10.34
N ALA A 60 20.33 31.15 10.71
CA ALA A 60 20.59 32.06 11.84
C ALA A 60 20.28 33.52 11.48
#